data_AF-A0A6C2U0L1-F1
#
_entry.id   AF-A0A6C2U0L1-F1
#
_cell.length_a   1.000
_cell.length_b   1.000
_cell.length_c   1.000
_cell.angle_alpha   90.00
_cell.angle_beta   90.00
_cell.angle_gamma   90.00
#
_symmetry.space_group_name_H-M   'P 1'
#
loop_
_entity.id
_entity.type
_entity.pdbx_description
1 polymer ?
#
loop_
_entity_poly.entity_id
_entity_poly.type
_entity_poly.pdbx_seq_one_letter_code
_entity_poly.pdbx_strand_id
1 'polypeptide(L)'
;MPVRTKIEMNPALARRISGLDDLARIFFPDNRNHQRAFVAIWLEIKYADNQFLLSSTDISSRYEISSRILDIVRAKLKKLGIIKRISHFNPTYGYRSGWVFSSRCSSMLQKMARMLRSYATATRDSISEEKDRASLHYV
;
A
#
# COMPACT_ATOMS: atom_id res chain seq x y z
N MET A 1 10.95 -19.67 -15.18
CA MET A 1 11.47 -18.46 -14.50
C MET A 1 10.75 -18.33 -13.16
N PRO A 2 11.44 -18.20 -12.02
CA PRO A 2 10.77 -18.10 -10.73
C PRO A 2 9.96 -16.80 -10.65
N VAL A 3 8.66 -16.91 -10.39
CA VAL A 3 7.76 -15.77 -10.23
C VAL A 3 8.21 -14.98 -8.99
N ARG A 4 8.76 -13.77 -9.19
CA ARG A 4 9.16 -12.89 -8.08
C ARG A 4 7.88 -12.35 -7.41
N THR A 5 7.54 -12.88 -6.24
CA THR A 5 6.34 -12.48 -5.48
C THR A 5 6.62 -11.46 -4.37
N LYS A 6 7.88 -11.05 -4.18
CA LYS A 6 8.32 -10.14 -3.12
C LYS A 6 8.45 -8.70 -3.65
N ILE A 7 8.01 -7.73 -2.85
CA ILE A 7 8.09 -6.30 -3.15
C ILE A 7 9.57 -5.93 -3.36
N GLU A 8 9.92 -5.46 -4.55
CA GLU A 8 11.29 -5.07 -4.88
C GLU A 8 11.52 -3.60 -4.53
N MET A 9 12.19 -3.34 -3.42
CA MET A 9 12.60 -1.98 -3.02
C MET A 9 13.92 -1.61 -3.71
N ASN A 10 13.85 -1.27 -4.99
CA ASN A 10 15.01 -0.79 -5.75
C ASN A 10 14.93 0.75 -5.90
N PRO A 11 15.91 1.54 -5.40
CA PRO A 11 15.93 2.99 -5.57
C PRO A 11 15.91 3.46 -7.03
N ALA A 12 16.40 2.64 -7.97
CA ALA A 12 16.27 2.90 -9.40
C ALA A 12 14.84 2.71 -9.91
N LEU A 13 14.08 1.76 -9.35
CA LEU A 13 12.64 1.63 -9.63
C LEU A 13 11.87 2.81 -9.04
N ALA A 14 12.17 3.21 -7.81
CA ALA A 14 11.50 4.35 -7.15
C ALA A 14 11.64 5.67 -7.93
N ARG A 15 12.82 5.93 -8.52
CA ARG A 15 13.07 7.12 -9.36
C ARG A 15 12.32 7.10 -10.70
N ARG A 16 11.88 5.92 -11.15
CA ARG A 16 11.17 5.73 -12.42
C ARG A 16 9.65 5.72 -12.25
N ILE A 17 9.14 5.77 -11.01
CA ILE A 17 7.70 5.84 -10.76
C ILE A 17 7.20 7.20 -11.26
N SER A 18 6.45 7.16 -12.34
CA SER A 18 5.82 8.33 -12.96
C SER A 18 4.30 8.23 -12.95
N GLY A 19 3.79 6.99 -12.94
CA GLY A 19 2.37 6.71 -13.08
C GLY A 19 1.82 5.67 -12.10
N LEU A 20 0.50 5.52 -12.15
CA LEU A 20 -0.25 4.54 -11.38
C LEU A 20 0.06 3.10 -11.85
N ASP A 21 0.38 2.92 -13.12
CA ASP A 21 0.80 1.65 -13.71
C ASP A 21 2.16 1.19 -13.17
N ASP A 22 3.09 2.10 -12.91
CA ASP A 22 4.37 1.79 -12.24
C ASP A 22 4.13 1.28 -10.82
N LEU A 23 3.23 1.94 -10.07
CA LEU A 23 2.83 1.47 -8.74
C LEU A 23 2.17 0.08 -8.81
N ALA A 24 1.33 -0.17 -9.81
CA ALA A 24 0.72 -1.47 -10.03
C ALA A 24 1.78 -2.56 -10.20
N ARG A 25 2.81 -2.30 -11.02
CA ARG A 25 3.92 -3.23 -11.27
C ARG A 25 4.76 -3.49 -10.03
N ILE A 26 4.96 -2.48 -9.18
CA ILE A 26 5.71 -2.62 -7.92
C ILE A 26 4.92 -3.47 -6.91
N PHE A 27 3.63 -3.22 -6.75
CA PHE A 27 2.82 -3.97 -5.79
C PHE A 27 2.44 -5.36 -6.29
N PHE A 28 2.35 -5.57 -7.60
CA PHE A 28 1.94 -6.82 -8.23
C PHE A 28 2.87 -7.16 -9.41
N PRO A 29 4.14 -7.52 -9.13
CA PRO A 29 5.08 -7.91 -10.17
C PRO A 29 4.56 -9.12 -10.97
N ASP A 30 4.76 -9.10 -12.28
CA ASP A 30 4.45 -10.18 -13.23
C ASP A 30 3.00 -10.69 -13.27
N ASN A 31 2.04 -9.98 -12.65
CA ASN A 31 0.64 -10.36 -12.66
C ASN A 31 -0.25 -9.24 -13.22
N ARG A 32 -0.44 -9.26 -14.56
CA ARG A 32 -1.23 -8.25 -15.29
C ARG A 32 -2.68 -8.15 -14.80
N ASN A 33 -3.29 -9.26 -14.43
CA ASN A 33 -4.66 -9.28 -13.93
C ASN A 33 -4.77 -8.55 -12.57
N HIS A 34 -3.82 -8.78 -11.67
CA HIS A 34 -3.76 -8.08 -10.39
C HIS A 34 -3.37 -6.60 -10.56
N GLN A 35 -2.49 -6.29 -11.50
CA GLN A 35 -2.15 -4.91 -11.86
C GLN A 35 -3.39 -4.14 -12.37
N ARG A 36 -4.16 -4.73 -13.30
CA ARG A 36 -5.41 -4.13 -13.82
C ARG A 36 -6.44 -3.94 -12.71
N ALA A 37 -6.60 -4.93 -11.83
CA ALA A 37 -7.48 -4.84 -10.66
C ALA A 37 -7.04 -3.75 -9.67
N PHE A 38 -5.74 -3.58 -9.44
CA PHE A 38 -5.20 -2.50 -8.63
C PHE A 38 -5.56 -1.13 -9.21
N VAL A 39 -5.31 -0.93 -10.51
CA VAL A 39 -5.62 0.33 -11.20
C VAL A 39 -7.12 0.61 -11.14
N ALA A 40 -7.97 -0.40 -11.40
CA ALA A 40 -9.43 -0.25 -11.33
C ALA A 40 -9.90 0.19 -9.93
N ILE A 41 -9.46 -0.50 -8.86
CA ILE A 41 -9.80 -0.12 -7.48
C ILE A 41 -9.31 1.30 -7.17
N TRP A 42 -8.11 1.66 -7.62
CA TRP A 42 -7.55 2.97 -7.38
C TRP A 42 -8.36 4.09 -8.04
N LEU A 43 -8.74 3.91 -9.31
CA LEU A 43 -9.54 4.90 -10.05
C LEU A 43 -10.92 5.07 -9.42
N GLU A 44 -11.58 3.97 -9.08
CA GLU A 44 -12.93 4.01 -8.50
C GLU A 44 -12.95 4.70 -7.13
N ILE A 45 -11.91 4.52 -6.30
CA ILE A 45 -11.81 5.28 -5.04
C ILE A 45 -11.43 6.75 -5.33
N LYS A 46 -10.51 7.02 -6.25
CA LYS A 46 -10.02 8.37 -6.54
C LYS A 46 -11.11 9.29 -7.09
N TYR A 47 -12.00 8.76 -7.93
CA TYR A 47 -13.06 9.51 -8.60
C TYR A 47 -14.44 9.33 -7.97
N ALA A 48 -14.57 8.53 -6.91
CA ALA A 48 -15.80 8.50 -6.12
C ALA A 48 -16.01 9.81 -5.35
N ASP A 49 -17.26 10.15 -5.10
CA ASP A 49 -17.62 11.29 -4.26
C ASP A 49 -16.96 11.16 -2.88
N ASN A 50 -16.28 12.22 -2.46
CA ASN A 50 -15.50 12.27 -1.22
C ASN A 50 -14.45 11.15 -1.09
N GLN A 51 -13.99 10.58 -2.21
CA GLN A 51 -13.09 9.44 -2.27
C GLN A 51 -13.60 8.21 -1.49
N PHE A 52 -14.92 8.04 -1.46
CA PHE A 52 -15.62 7.00 -0.71
C PHE A 52 -16.33 6.02 -1.64
N LEU A 53 -15.77 4.83 -1.78
CA LEU A 53 -16.35 3.77 -2.60
C LEU A 53 -17.31 2.91 -1.77
N LEU A 54 -18.62 3.02 -2.03
CA LEU A 54 -19.68 2.28 -1.34
C LEU A 54 -19.57 0.75 -1.54
N SER A 55 -19.40 0.33 -2.79
CA SER A 55 -19.39 -1.08 -3.17
C SER A 55 -18.35 -1.32 -4.25
N SER A 56 -17.71 -2.49 -4.17
CA SER A 56 -16.77 -2.96 -5.19
C SER A 56 -17.41 -3.89 -6.20
N THR A 57 -18.69 -4.24 -6.05
CA THR A 57 -19.39 -5.19 -6.93
C THR A 57 -19.45 -4.68 -8.37
N ASP A 58 -19.62 -3.36 -8.54
CA ASP A 58 -19.70 -2.71 -9.85
C ASP A 58 -18.36 -2.70 -10.58
N ILE A 59 -17.24 -2.89 -9.86
CA ILE A 59 -15.89 -2.94 -10.46
C ILE A 59 -15.70 -4.22 -11.25
N SER A 60 -16.22 -5.35 -10.75
CA SER A 60 -16.08 -6.65 -11.43
C SER A 60 -16.70 -6.62 -12.82
N SER A 61 -17.92 -6.09 -12.94
CA SER A 61 -18.65 -5.98 -14.20
C SER A 61 -18.07 -4.90 -15.11
N ARG A 62 -17.82 -3.69 -14.58
CA ARG A 62 -17.34 -2.55 -15.37
C ARG A 62 -15.98 -2.78 -16.02
N TYR A 63 -15.08 -3.46 -15.32
CA TYR A 63 -13.71 -3.68 -15.81
C TYR A 63 -13.44 -5.13 -16.22
N GLU A 64 -14.46 -5.99 -16.29
CA GLU A 64 -14.34 -7.41 -16.64
C GLU A 64 -13.28 -8.14 -15.80
N ILE A 65 -13.30 -7.91 -14.48
CA ILE A 65 -12.35 -8.50 -13.54
C ILE A 65 -13.09 -9.48 -12.65
N SER A 66 -12.55 -10.70 -12.48
CA SER A 66 -13.16 -11.65 -11.55
C SER A 66 -13.21 -11.09 -10.12
N SER A 67 -14.34 -11.29 -9.43
CA SER A 67 -14.50 -10.88 -8.03
C SER A 67 -13.41 -11.46 -7.13
N ARG A 68 -12.97 -12.70 -7.40
CA ARG A 68 -11.85 -13.34 -6.69
C ARG A 68 -10.56 -12.52 -6.79
N ILE A 69 -10.19 -12.05 -7.99
CA ILE A 69 -8.99 -11.24 -8.18
C ILE A 69 -9.13 -9.90 -7.43
N LEU A 70 -10.29 -9.26 -7.52
CA LEU A 70 -10.54 -8.00 -6.82
C LEU A 70 -10.41 -8.16 -5.30
N ASP A 71 -10.93 -9.25 -4.73
CA ASP A 71 -10.82 -9.51 -3.30
C ASP A 71 -9.38 -9.75 -2.86
N ILE A 72 -8.58 -10.49 -3.65
CA ILE A 72 -7.15 -10.71 -3.38
C ILE A 72 -6.39 -9.37 -3.38
N VAL A 73 -6.58 -8.55 -4.42
CA VAL A 73 -5.92 -7.25 -4.54
C VAL A 73 -6.36 -6.33 -3.40
N ARG A 74 -7.67 -6.25 -3.11
CA ARG A 74 -8.21 -5.43 -2.03
C ARG A 74 -7.67 -5.85 -0.66
N ALA A 75 -7.60 -7.15 -0.39
CA ALA A 75 -7.01 -7.69 0.83
C ALA A 75 -5.53 -7.28 0.96
N LYS A 76 -4.76 -7.35 -0.13
CA LYS A 76 -3.36 -6.90 -0.14
C LYS A 76 -3.24 -5.39 0.13
N LEU A 77 -4.05 -4.56 -0.53
CA LEU A 77 -4.03 -3.10 -0.32
C LEU A 77 -4.43 -2.72 1.10
N LYS A 78 -5.41 -3.41 1.69
CA LYS A 78 -5.77 -3.25 3.09
C LYS A 78 -4.62 -3.63 4.02
N LYS A 79 -3.96 -4.77 3.77
CA LYS A 79 -2.81 -5.24 4.56
C LYS A 79 -1.63 -4.28 4.49
N LEU A 80 -1.36 -3.70 3.32
CA LEU A 80 -0.33 -2.67 3.13
C LEU A 80 -0.70 -1.31 3.72
N GLY A 81 -1.96 -1.12 4.13
CA GLY A 81 -2.45 0.13 4.69
C GLY A 81 -2.64 1.24 3.65
N ILE A 82 -2.80 0.88 2.37
CA ILE A 82 -3.07 1.79 1.24
C ILE A 82 -4.56 2.18 1.20
N ILE A 83 -5.43 1.21 1.48
CA ILE A 83 -6.88 1.44 1.63
C ILE A 83 -7.33 0.96 3.01
N LYS A 84 -8.47 1.46 3.48
CA LYS A 84 -9.13 0.97 4.69
C LYS A 84 -10.62 0.82 4.44
N ARG A 85 -11.22 -0.16 5.11
CA ARG A 85 -12.67 -0.33 5.14
C ARG A 85 -13.25 0.60 6.21
N ILE A 86 -14.26 1.37 5.83
CA ILE A 86 -15.09 2.12 6.77
C ILE A 86 -16.27 1.24 7.18
N SER A 87 -16.51 1.19 8.48
CA SER A 87 -17.68 0.50 9.05
C SER A 87 -18.92 1.36 8.88
N HIS A 88 -20.07 0.71 8.73
CA HIS A 88 -21.39 1.36 8.67
C HIS A 88 -21.75 2.09 9.97
N PHE A 89 -21.04 1.86 11.07
CA PHE A 89 -21.22 2.62 12.32
C PHE A 89 -20.51 3.99 12.32
N ASN A 90 -19.83 4.37 11.24
CA ASN A 90 -19.10 5.63 11.20
C ASN A 90 -20.00 6.79 10.75
N PRO A 91 -20.29 7.78 11.63
CA PRO A 91 -21.17 8.89 11.29
C PRO A 91 -20.57 9.83 10.23
N THR A 92 -19.24 9.92 10.13
CA THR A 92 -18.54 10.77 9.15
C THR A 92 -18.88 10.40 7.70
N TYR A 93 -19.25 9.14 7.45
CA TYR A 93 -19.58 8.63 6.12
C TYR A 93 -21.07 8.28 6.00
N GLY A 94 -21.93 8.94 6.79
CA GLY A 94 -23.38 8.79 6.71
C GLY A 94 -23.88 7.39 7.07
N TYR A 95 -23.19 6.71 8.00
CA TYR A 95 -23.49 5.33 8.41
C TYR A 95 -23.43 4.30 7.27
N ARG A 96 -22.59 4.55 6.26
CA ARG A 96 -22.40 3.65 5.13
C ARG A 96 -21.10 2.87 5.27
N SER A 97 -21.11 1.61 4.84
CA SER A 97 -19.88 0.84 4.68
C SER A 97 -19.25 1.13 3.34
N GLY A 98 -17.94 1.25 3.28
CA GLY A 98 -17.22 1.48 2.04
C GLY A 98 -15.72 1.39 2.18
N TRP A 99 -15.01 1.84 1.15
CA TRP A 99 -13.56 1.83 1.06
C TRP A 99 -13.05 3.24 0.77
N VAL A 100 -11.98 3.61 1.47
CA VAL A 100 -11.29 4.90 1.30
C VAL A 100 -9.78 4.68 1.28
N PHE A 101 -9.05 5.67 0.78
CA PHE A 101 -7.60 5.69 0.94
C PHE A 101 -7.18 5.79 2.41
N SER A 102 -6.00 5.25 2.69
CA SER A 102 -5.38 5.22 4.01
C SER A 102 -3.98 5.80 3.91
N SER A 103 -3.62 6.67 4.85
CA SER A 103 -2.27 7.23 4.98
C SER A 103 -1.31 6.32 5.75
N ARG A 104 -1.76 5.15 6.23
CA ARG A 104 -0.93 4.26 7.06
C ARG A 104 0.34 3.83 6.33
N CYS A 105 0.23 3.46 5.05
CA CYS A 105 1.37 3.05 4.25
C CYS A 105 2.39 4.20 4.09
N SER A 106 1.93 5.39 3.68
CA SER A 106 2.80 6.55 3.50
C SER A 106 3.47 6.99 4.80
N SER A 107 2.73 7.02 5.91
CA SER A 107 3.27 7.36 7.22
C SER A 107 4.32 6.36 7.69
N MET A 108 4.10 5.06 7.45
CA MET A 108 5.08 4.01 7.73
C MET A 108 6.36 4.22 6.92
N LEU A 109 6.25 4.43 5.61
CA LEU A 109 7.41 4.67 4.73
C LEU A 109 8.18 5.93 5.11
N GLN A 110 7.49 7.01 5.45
CA GLN A 110 8.13 8.25 5.95
C GLN A 110 8.84 8.04 7.28
N LYS A 111 8.27 7.25 8.20
CA LYS A 111 8.93 6.89 9.46
C LYS A 111 10.20 6.08 9.19
N MET A 112 10.14 5.07 8.33
CA MET A 112 11.32 4.28 7.95
C MET A 112 12.41 5.15 7.32
N ALA A 113 12.05 6.02 6.37
CA ALA A 113 13.00 6.93 5.74
C ALA A 113 13.66 7.89 6.73
N ARG A 114 12.91 8.36 7.74
CA ARG A 114 13.46 9.18 8.83
C ARG A 114 14.44 8.39 9.70
N MET A 115 14.09 7.15 10.09
CA MET A 115 14.98 6.30 10.89
C MET A 115 16.28 5.98 10.15
N LEU A 116 16.21 5.59 8.87
CA LEU A 116 17.41 5.30 8.08
C LEU A 116 18.35 6.52 7.99
N ARG A 117 17.78 7.71 7.79
CA ARG A 117 18.56 8.96 7.80
C ARG A 117 19.16 9.24 9.17
N SER A 118 18.39 9.10 10.25
CA SER A 118 18.90 9.35 11.60
C SER A 118 20.06 8.44 11.96
N TYR A 119 20.00 7.15 11.61
CA TYR A 119 21.11 6.22 11.83
C TYR A 119 22.36 6.58 11.00
N ALA A 120 22.18 7.06 9.76
CA ALA A 120 23.30 7.45 8.91
C ALA A 120 24.00 8.74 9.37
N THR A 121 23.27 9.66 10.03
CA THR A 121 23.80 10.97 10.45
C THR A 121 24.04 11.09 11.96
N ALA A 122 23.72 10.05 12.75
CA ALA A 122 23.91 10.08 14.19
C ALA A 122 25.41 10.20 14.53
N THR A 123 25.75 11.18 15.35
CA THR A 123 27.05 11.25 16.03
C THR A 123 27.21 10.03 16.93
N ARG A 124 28.43 9.46 16.97
CA ARG A 124 28.77 8.31 17.82
C ARG A 124 28.72 8.73 19.29
N ASP A 125 27.56 8.51 19.91
CA ASP A 125 27.40 8.56 21.36
C ASP A 125 27.51 7.13 21.90
N SER A 126 28.30 6.92 22.94
CA SER A 126 28.62 5.60 23.50
C SER A 126 27.37 4.85 23.98
N ILE A 127 26.39 5.58 24.50
CA ILE A 127 25.09 5.03 24.95
C ILE A 127 24.24 4.56 23.76
N SER A 128 24.34 5.23 22.61
CA SER A 128 23.63 4.83 21.39
C SER A 128 24.25 3.58 20.77
N GLU A 129 25.59 3.46 20.80
CA GLU A 129 26.30 2.31 20.24
C GLU A 129 25.98 1.01 20.98
N GLU A 130 25.97 1.02 22.32
CA GLU A 130 25.65 -0.17 23.11
C GLU A 130 24.22 -0.66 22.85
N LYS A 131 23.26 0.27 22.76
CA LYS A 131 21.87 -0.05 22.42
C LYS A 131 21.72 -0.59 21.00
N ASP A 132 22.42 -0.02 20.03
CA ASP A 132 22.38 -0.48 18.64
C ASP A 132 23.02 -1.89 18.51
N ARG A 133 24.13 -2.15 19.20
CA ARG A 133 24.75 -3.48 19.24
C ARG A 133 23.89 -4.51 19.95
N ALA A 134 23.22 -4.12 21.04
CA ALA A 134 22.29 -5.00 21.75
C ALA A 134 21.13 -5.48 20.85
N SER A 135 20.79 -4.72 19.80
CA SER A 135 19.77 -5.12 18.83
C SER A 135 20.11 -6.44 18.11
N LEU A 136 21.39 -6.84 18.03
CA LEU A 136 21.80 -8.14 17.48
C LEU A 136 21.29 -9.33 18.30
N HIS A 137 20.99 -9.15 19.58
CA HIS A 137 20.48 -10.21 20.44
C HIS A 137 18.97 -10.43 20.31
N TYR A 138 18.26 -9.54 19.61
CA TYR A 138 16.81 -9.58 19.46
C TYR A 138 16.35 -10.03 18.06
N VAL A 139 17.27 -10.33 17.14
CA VAL A 139 17.00 -10.78 15.76
C VAL A 139 17.61 -12.16 15.55
#